data_AF-A0A2B4RX45-F1
#
_entry.id   AF-A0A2B4RX45-F1
#
_cell.length_a   1.000
_cell.length_b   1.000
_cell.length_c   1.000
_cell.angle_alpha   90.00
_cell.angle_beta   90.00
_cell.angle_gamma   90.00
#
_symmetry.space_group_name_H-M   'P 1'
#
loop_
_entity.id
_entity.type
_entity.pdbx_description
1 polymer ?
#
loop_
_entity_poly.entity_id
_entity_poly.type
_entity_poly.pdbx_seq_one_letter_code
_entity_poly.pdbx_strand_id
1 'polypeptide(L)'
;MDGLFSPADEKPGPPSPDQNLFTPPHSAGDATSGISSSERRQYNKALKAMYEIVRLGSKQLERSLAEGGDVVPETVTETSETEDDVDDNEDYSSAHMKSPSSNARQRLTSTSYDKDVQHHLETENARRVHRELNKINLMLQKESEALHKREVQLRERERALRDAEKLSHTTDIIIDKVVTQEVENRCQAIVEEYEQKLGELEEIIHKKTKELKRIKESFDTIKSANDSLKKQISDLEIQNKKLETQALSVQHRLANLERKNEFLQRNSKPEDREMEKERNNKLTLHGKNETVTKSVSFSQNKVNFSGIFEVLAVLLDWTSEVHLQKMPTFQDSPQGRLQEQQLDFPSSLVHEKCLKILPGMSDILSMLPSVNPRLQQPCLQFTYWSVVYMEQTVQGSQRTALASTLRHIGEELYKPQVSKISEEGVGLKSDKQKVDIYFHSPNIAVRILSSLTILKTLARGQADVSNLRGSLRGAIIYETCT
;
A
#
# COMPACT_ATOMS: atom_id res chain seq x y z
N MET A 1 57.04 -25.13 21.32
CA MET A 1 57.86 -25.26 20.11
C MET A 1 57.70 -23.98 19.33
N ASP A 2 58.81 -23.26 19.25
CA ASP A 2 58.99 -21.94 18.66
C ASP A 2 58.82 -21.92 17.14
N GLY A 3 58.56 -20.74 16.59
CA GLY A 3 58.56 -20.48 15.15
C GLY A 3 58.13 -19.07 14.77
N LEU A 4 58.97 -18.08 15.12
CA LEU A 4 58.98 -16.70 14.59
C LEU A 4 59.13 -16.67 13.06
N PHE A 5 58.53 -15.69 12.37
CA PHE A 5 59.25 -14.60 11.67
C PHE A 5 58.25 -13.56 11.12
N SER A 6 58.64 -12.29 11.18
CA SER A 6 57.90 -11.07 10.81
C SER A 6 58.70 -10.29 9.72
N PRO A 7 58.40 -9.03 9.35
CA PRO A 7 57.98 -8.57 8.03
C PRO A 7 59.05 -7.73 7.27
N ALA A 8 58.75 -7.27 6.05
CA ALA A 8 59.58 -6.33 5.30
C ALA A 8 58.81 -5.05 4.92
N ASP A 9 59.42 -3.91 5.26
CA ASP A 9 59.11 -2.51 4.94
C ASP A 9 59.39 -2.17 3.46
N GLU A 10 58.64 -1.21 2.89
CA GLU A 10 59.22 -0.24 1.95
C GLU A 10 58.45 1.11 1.94
N LYS A 11 59.22 2.20 1.77
CA LYS A 11 58.99 3.62 2.15
C LYS A 11 58.39 4.50 1.00
N PRO A 12 58.08 5.81 1.26
CA PRO A 12 57.22 6.69 0.43
C PRO A 12 57.92 7.81 -0.40
N GLY A 13 57.17 8.40 -1.37
CA GLY A 13 57.34 9.74 -2.01
C GLY A 13 57.96 9.75 -3.43
N PRO A 14 57.66 10.71 -4.37
CA PRO A 14 57.34 12.15 -4.17
C PRO A 14 56.17 12.74 -5.05
N PRO A 15 55.88 14.07 -5.01
CA PRO A 15 54.65 14.69 -5.56
C PRO A 15 54.79 15.46 -6.91
N SER A 16 53.63 15.63 -7.58
CA SER A 16 53.12 16.61 -8.59
C SER A 16 54.01 17.21 -9.71
N PRO A 17 53.42 17.55 -10.90
CA PRO A 17 52.95 18.93 -11.09
C PRO A 17 51.66 19.12 -11.92
N ASP A 18 51.02 20.27 -11.71
CA ASP A 18 49.86 20.82 -12.44
C ASP A 18 50.10 21.03 -13.94
N GLN A 19 49.05 20.89 -14.77
CA GLN A 19 48.46 21.98 -15.59
C GLN A 19 47.42 21.52 -16.63
N ASN A 20 46.25 22.19 -16.58
CA ASN A 20 45.39 22.69 -17.67
C ASN A 20 44.51 21.75 -18.55
N LEU A 21 43.20 21.88 -18.29
CA LEU A 21 42.08 22.25 -19.17
C LEU A 21 41.79 21.50 -20.49
N PHE A 22 40.52 21.08 -20.59
CA PHE A 22 39.71 20.83 -21.79
C PHE A 22 40.06 19.64 -22.69
N THR A 23 39.42 18.49 -22.43
CA THR A 23 38.51 17.74 -23.35
C THR A 23 38.23 16.32 -22.81
N PRO A 24 37.02 15.74 -23.00
CA PRO A 24 36.68 14.46 -22.41
C PRO A 24 37.09 13.29 -23.33
N PRO A 25 37.65 12.18 -22.80
CA PRO A 25 37.77 10.97 -23.59
C PRO A 25 36.51 10.12 -23.42
N HIS A 26 35.90 9.80 -24.54
CA HIS A 26 34.92 8.74 -24.65
C HIS A 26 35.52 7.38 -24.28
N SER A 27 34.73 6.64 -23.50
CA SER A 27 34.51 5.19 -23.57
C SER A 27 35.68 4.24 -23.30
N ALA A 28 35.69 3.69 -22.08
CA ALA A 28 35.66 2.24 -21.87
C ALA A 28 35.09 1.90 -20.48
N GLY A 29 33.95 1.20 -20.47
CA GLY A 29 33.44 0.44 -19.32
C GLY A 29 32.49 1.16 -18.36
N ASP A 30 31.18 1.14 -18.63
CA ASP A 30 30.23 0.38 -17.79
C ASP A 30 28.82 0.36 -18.41
N ALA A 31 28.16 -0.79 -18.36
CA ALA A 31 26.79 -1.03 -18.77
C ALA A 31 26.01 -1.41 -17.49
N THR A 32 24.86 -0.87 -17.11
CA THR A 32 23.86 -0.02 -17.76
C THR A 32 22.93 0.52 -16.66
N SER A 33 22.86 1.84 -16.47
CA SER A 33 21.68 2.50 -15.90
C SER A 33 21.19 3.56 -16.88
N GLY A 34 20.90 3.12 -18.10
CA GLY A 34 20.32 3.96 -19.14
C GLY A 34 18.82 4.04 -18.97
N ILE A 35 18.30 5.25 -18.75
CA ILE A 35 16.88 5.60 -18.78
C ILE A 35 16.19 4.85 -19.94
N SER A 36 15.13 4.10 -19.64
CA SER A 36 14.44 3.26 -20.62
C SER A 36 13.90 4.11 -21.79
N SER A 37 13.75 3.51 -22.97
CA SER A 37 13.20 4.19 -24.15
C SER A 37 11.83 4.83 -23.88
N SER A 38 11.02 4.19 -23.03
CA SER A 38 9.74 4.72 -22.54
C SER A 38 9.89 5.95 -21.65
N GLU A 39 10.80 5.92 -20.68
CA GLU A 39 11.07 7.08 -19.82
C GLU A 39 11.64 8.24 -20.62
N ARG A 40 12.60 7.98 -21.52
CA ARG A 40 13.16 9.02 -22.41
C ARG A 40 12.07 9.68 -23.24
N ARG A 41 11.07 8.92 -23.71
CA ARG A 41 9.92 9.46 -24.45
C ARG A 41 9.01 10.32 -23.56
N GLN A 42 8.82 9.93 -22.31
CA GLN A 42 8.04 10.71 -21.34
C GLN A 42 8.76 11.99 -20.93
N TYR A 43 10.07 11.94 -20.66
CA TYR A 43 10.89 13.13 -20.40
C TYR A 43 10.85 14.12 -21.57
N ASN A 44 11.01 13.64 -22.81
CA ASN A 44 10.89 14.50 -23.99
C ASN A 44 9.49 15.10 -24.16
N LYS A 45 8.43 14.35 -23.79
CA LYS A 45 7.05 14.85 -23.81
C LYS A 45 6.85 15.94 -22.74
N ALA A 46 7.38 15.75 -21.54
CA ALA A 46 7.34 16.74 -20.47
C ALA A 46 8.13 18.01 -20.82
N LEU A 47 9.35 17.86 -21.38
CA LEU A 47 10.15 18.99 -21.86
C LEU A 47 9.44 19.79 -22.95
N LYS A 48 8.78 19.11 -23.91
CA LYS A 48 7.96 19.79 -24.92
C LYS A 48 6.79 20.57 -24.31
N ALA A 49 6.11 19.99 -23.31
CA ALA A 49 5.02 20.65 -22.63
C ALA A 49 5.50 21.88 -21.83
N MET A 50 6.63 21.77 -21.12
CA MET A 50 7.23 22.90 -20.40
C MET A 50 7.67 24.00 -21.35
N TYR A 51 8.31 23.65 -22.48
CA TYR A 51 8.69 24.62 -23.51
C TYR A 51 7.46 25.32 -24.10
N GLU A 52 6.36 24.60 -24.32
CA GLU A 52 5.11 25.20 -24.80
C GLU A 52 4.46 26.11 -23.77
N ILE A 53 4.47 25.75 -22.48
CA ILE A 53 3.96 26.60 -21.39
C ILE A 53 4.78 27.88 -21.29
N VAL A 54 6.12 27.78 -21.31
CA VAL A 54 7.00 28.95 -21.27
C VAL A 54 6.81 29.81 -22.51
N ARG A 55 6.72 29.21 -23.70
CA ARG A 55 6.47 29.94 -24.95
C ARG A 55 5.10 30.63 -24.99
N LEU A 56 4.06 29.98 -24.47
CA LEU A 56 2.72 30.58 -24.35
C LEU A 56 2.70 31.68 -23.28
N GLY A 57 3.40 31.50 -22.17
CA GLY A 57 3.61 32.51 -21.13
C GLY A 57 4.37 33.73 -21.64
N SER A 58 5.44 33.54 -22.40
CA SER A 58 6.17 34.63 -23.07
C SER A 58 5.31 35.37 -24.09
N LYS A 59 4.46 34.65 -24.84
CA LYS A 59 3.50 35.28 -25.77
C LYS A 59 2.38 36.04 -25.07
N GLN A 60 1.94 35.57 -23.90
CA GLN A 60 0.99 36.30 -23.06
C GLN A 60 1.62 37.56 -22.44
N LEU A 61 2.90 37.49 -22.07
CA LEU A 61 3.67 38.62 -21.57
C LEU A 61 3.91 39.68 -22.67
N GLU A 62 4.30 39.25 -23.87
CA GLU A 62 4.45 40.14 -25.04
C GLU A 62 3.11 40.76 -25.49
N ARG A 63 2.00 40.01 -25.41
CA ARG A 63 0.66 40.57 -25.70
C ARG A 63 0.19 41.55 -24.62
N SER A 64 0.54 41.32 -23.36
CA SER A 64 0.25 42.24 -22.25
C SER A 64 1.05 43.54 -22.33
N LEU A 65 2.28 43.49 -22.88
CA LEU A 65 3.11 44.66 -23.17
C LEU A 65 2.64 45.44 -24.43
N ALA A 66 1.94 44.77 -25.36
CA ALA A 66 1.43 45.41 -26.58
C ALA A 66 0.05 46.06 -26.42
N GLU A 67 -0.77 45.62 -25.45
CA GLU A 67 -2.11 46.17 -25.19
C GLU A 67 -2.20 47.09 -23.95
N GLY A 68 -1.12 47.22 -23.17
CA GLY A 68 -1.04 48.09 -22.00
C GLY A 68 -0.31 49.41 -22.28
N GLY A 69 -0.93 50.29 -23.06
CA GLY A 69 -0.56 51.70 -23.04
C GLY A 69 -1.12 52.37 -21.79
N ASP A 70 -0.22 52.96 -21.02
CA ASP A 70 -0.41 53.85 -19.87
C ASP A 70 -0.47 53.18 -18.49
N VAL A 71 0.37 53.74 -17.59
CA VAL A 71 0.59 53.47 -16.16
C VAL A 71 1.87 52.69 -15.84
N VAL A 72 2.88 53.49 -15.46
CA VAL A 72 4.17 53.11 -14.87
C VAL A 72 3.95 52.49 -13.48
N PRO A 73 4.52 51.31 -13.18
CA PRO A 73 4.80 50.89 -11.81
C PRO A 73 6.28 51.13 -11.50
N GLU A 74 6.53 52.03 -10.56
CA GLU A 74 7.84 52.32 -9.99
C GLU A 74 8.31 51.12 -9.15
N THR A 75 9.38 50.48 -9.61
CA THR A 75 10.08 49.42 -8.89
C THR A 75 11.00 50.02 -7.83
N VAL A 76 10.80 49.58 -6.60
CA VAL A 76 11.67 49.73 -5.45
C VAL A 76 13.04 49.13 -5.76
N THR A 77 14.11 49.92 -5.60
CA THR A 77 15.47 49.42 -5.38
C THR A 77 15.95 49.91 -4.03
N GLU A 78 16.25 48.94 -3.15
CA GLU A 78 17.04 49.09 -1.94
C GLU A 78 18.40 49.70 -2.25
N THR A 79 18.85 50.68 -1.46
CA THR A 79 20.23 50.71 -0.95
C THR A 79 20.36 51.63 0.27
N SER A 80 20.87 51.01 1.35
CA SER A 80 21.87 51.49 2.32
C SER A 80 21.66 52.80 3.07
N GLU A 81 21.60 52.61 4.39
CA GLU A 81 21.84 53.55 5.47
C GLU A 81 23.20 54.28 5.31
N THR A 82 23.20 55.59 5.56
CA THR A 82 24.21 56.31 6.35
C THR A 82 23.60 57.63 6.86
N GLU A 83 23.86 57.91 8.13
CA GLU A 83 23.36 59.01 8.97
C GLU A 83 23.97 60.38 8.63
N ASP A 84 23.28 61.42 9.12
CA ASP A 84 23.71 62.82 9.39
C ASP A 84 24.11 63.69 8.17
N ASP A 85 23.76 64.97 8.06
CA ASP A 85 23.57 66.03 9.04
C ASP A 85 22.68 67.15 8.47
N VAL A 86 22.23 68.01 9.38
CA VAL A 86 21.43 69.22 9.22
C VAL A 86 22.12 70.30 8.38
N ASP A 87 21.43 70.95 7.43
CA ASP A 87 21.45 72.42 7.33
C ASP A 87 20.30 72.99 6.47
N ASP A 88 19.86 74.17 6.91
CA ASP A 88 18.78 75.01 6.41
C ASP A 88 19.11 75.77 5.11
N ASN A 89 18.04 76.31 4.52
CA ASN A 89 17.97 77.36 3.49
C ASN A 89 18.17 76.91 2.04
N GLU A 90 17.17 77.19 1.19
CA GLU A 90 17.26 78.36 0.32
C GLU A 90 15.91 78.70 -0.33
N ASP A 91 15.90 79.96 -0.76
CA ASP A 91 14.82 80.89 -0.89
C ASP A 91 14.10 80.78 -2.24
N TYR A 92 12.88 81.30 -2.24
CA TYR A 92 11.90 81.28 -3.32
C TYR A 92 12.31 82.28 -4.41
N SER A 93 12.74 81.79 -5.58
CA SER A 93 12.90 82.63 -6.78
C SER A 93 11.56 82.96 -7.40
N SER A 94 11.08 84.21 -7.22
CA SER A 94 9.94 84.75 -7.96
C SER A 94 10.42 85.60 -9.15
N ALA A 95 10.14 85.11 -10.34
CA ALA A 95 10.42 85.78 -11.61
C ALA A 95 9.48 86.98 -11.87
N HIS A 96 10.11 88.12 -12.12
CA HIS A 96 9.91 88.97 -13.30
C HIS A 96 8.46 89.30 -13.76
N MET A 97 8.03 90.55 -13.54
CA MET A 97 7.08 91.20 -14.46
C MET A 97 7.55 92.60 -14.84
N LYS A 98 7.73 92.78 -16.15
CA LYS A 98 8.10 94.00 -16.87
C LYS A 98 6.93 94.98 -16.88
N SER A 99 7.21 96.27 -16.73
CA SER A 99 6.29 97.36 -17.10
C SER A 99 6.83 98.11 -18.33
N PRO A 100 5.99 98.45 -19.33
CA PRO A 100 6.43 99.19 -20.50
C PRO A 100 6.27 100.71 -20.34
N SER A 101 7.28 101.41 -20.86
CA SER A 101 7.31 102.75 -21.49
C SER A 101 5.97 103.45 -21.78
N SER A 102 5.83 104.73 -21.42
CA SER A 102 6.05 105.87 -22.35
C SER A 102 5.35 107.19 -21.95
N ASN A 103 6.08 108.27 -22.19
CA ASN A 103 5.64 109.57 -22.73
C ASN A 103 4.97 110.68 -21.89
N ALA A 104 5.63 111.83 -22.03
CA ALA A 104 5.11 113.15 -22.40
C ALA A 104 4.41 114.00 -21.31
N ARG A 105 5.23 114.88 -20.73
CA ARG A 105 4.80 116.22 -20.33
C ARG A 105 4.30 116.98 -21.57
N GLN A 106 3.01 117.27 -21.64
CA GLN A 106 2.51 118.44 -22.36
C GLN A 106 1.41 119.11 -21.54
N ARG A 107 1.64 120.40 -21.33
CA ARG A 107 0.89 121.32 -20.50
C ARG A 107 -0.06 122.06 -21.42
N LEU A 108 -1.36 121.81 -21.29
CA LEU A 108 -2.42 122.63 -21.89
C LEU A 108 -3.44 122.96 -20.81
N THR A 109 -3.65 124.27 -20.64
CA THR A 109 -4.63 124.90 -19.77
C THR A 109 -6.02 124.76 -20.37
N SER A 110 -6.95 124.12 -19.65
CA SER A 110 -8.39 124.22 -19.96
C SER A 110 -9.22 124.50 -18.71
N THR A 111 -10.02 125.54 -18.83
CA THR A 111 -11.26 125.95 -18.15
C THR A 111 -11.71 125.25 -16.84
N SER A 112 -11.99 126.08 -15.83
CA SER A 112 -12.46 125.76 -14.46
C SER A 112 -13.75 124.93 -14.34
N TYR A 113 -14.45 124.62 -15.43
CA TYR A 113 -15.67 123.79 -15.41
C TYR A 113 -15.39 122.30 -15.70
N ASP A 114 -14.20 121.94 -16.18
CA ASP A 114 -13.79 120.55 -16.47
C ASP A 114 -13.28 119.80 -15.22
N LYS A 115 -12.79 120.53 -14.22
CA LYS A 115 -12.22 119.95 -12.98
C LYS A 115 -13.29 119.34 -12.07
N ASP A 116 -14.49 119.91 -12.03
CA ASP A 116 -15.59 119.41 -11.19
C ASP A 116 -16.20 118.12 -11.79
N VAL A 117 -16.27 118.03 -13.13
CA VAL A 117 -16.71 116.82 -13.84
C VAL A 117 -15.66 115.70 -13.69
N GLN A 118 -14.37 116.04 -13.82
CA GLN A 118 -13.27 115.11 -13.63
C GLN A 118 -13.20 114.59 -12.18
N HIS A 119 -13.34 115.46 -11.17
CA HIS A 119 -13.34 115.07 -9.77
C HIS A 119 -14.58 114.24 -9.40
N HIS A 120 -15.74 114.53 -9.96
CA HIS A 120 -16.95 113.72 -9.75
C HIS A 120 -16.80 112.32 -10.35
N LEU A 121 -16.25 112.21 -11.57
CA LEU A 121 -15.97 110.95 -12.24
C LEU A 121 -14.89 110.14 -11.49
N GLU A 122 -13.84 110.79 -10.98
CA GLU A 122 -12.83 110.16 -10.11
C GLU A 122 -13.42 109.65 -8.80
N THR A 123 -14.33 110.42 -8.19
CA THR A 123 -15.04 110.01 -6.96
C THR A 123 -16.00 108.85 -7.20
N GLU A 124 -16.64 108.79 -8.37
CA GLU A 124 -17.50 107.66 -8.76
C GLU A 124 -16.68 106.40 -9.10
N ASN A 125 -15.55 106.56 -9.80
CA ASN A 125 -14.60 105.48 -10.06
C ASN A 125 -13.99 104.94 -8.77
N ALA A 126 -13.62 105.80 -7.82
CA ALA A 126 -13.14 105.38 -6.51
C ALA A 126 -14.21 104.59 -5.73
N ARG A 127 -15.48 105.03 -5.78
CA ARG A 127 -16.62 104.28 -5.20
C ARG A 127 -16.85 102.94 -5.90
N ARG A 128 -16.67 102.87 -7.22
CA ARG A 128 -16.77 101.61 -7.99
C ARG A 128 -15.65 100.64 -7.61
N VAL A 129 -14.40 101.10 -7.58
CA VAL A 129 -13.25 100.32 -7.15
C VAL A 129 -13.43 99.82 -5.72
N HIS A 130 -13.92 100.67 -4.81
CA HIS A 130 -14.20 100.26 -3.43
C HIS A 130 -15.27 99.15 -3.35
N ARG A 131 -16.35 99.24 -4.15
CA ARG A 131 -17.36 98.17 -4.23
C ARG A 131 -16.80 96.88 -4.80
N GLU A 132 -15.98 96.96 -5.85
CA GLU A 132 -15.33 95.80 -6.46
C GLU A 132 -14.32 95.14 -5.51
N LEU A 133 -13.51 95.94 -4.80
CA LEU A 133 -12.60 95.46 -3.75
C LEU A 133 -13.36 94.78 -2.60
N ASN A 134 -14.48 95.34 -2.15
CA ASN A 134 -15.30 94.72 -1.12
C ASN A 134 -15.92 93.39 -1.59
N LYS A 135 -16.31 93.30 -2.88
CA LYS A 135 -16.80 92.05 -3.48
C LYS A 135 -15.68 91.00 -3.55
N ILE A 136 -14.48 91.40 -3.97
CA ILE A 136 -13.30 90.53 -4.01
C ILE A 136 -12.94 90.04 -2.60
N ASN A 137 -12.92 90.94 -1.61
CA ASN A 137 -12.66 90.60 -0.21
C ASN A 137 -13.67 89.57 0.31
N LEU A 138 -14.97 89.77 0.05
CA LEU A 138 -16.00 88.82 0.43
C LEU A 138 -15.83 87.44 -0.25
N MET A 139 -15.43 87.40 -1.53
CA MET A 139 -15.16 86.15 -2.23
C MET A 139 -13.92 85.45 -1.66
N LEU A 140 -12.84 86.19 -1.40
CA LEU A 140 -11.63 85.67 -0.78
C LEU A 140 -11.89 85.10 0.62
N GLN A 141 -12.73 85.76 1.42
CA GLN A 141 -13.11 85.25 2.73
C GLN A 141 -13.85 83.92 2.63
N LYS A 142 -14.82 83.80 1.71
CA LYS A 142 -15.54 82.55 1.47
C LYS A 142 -14.64 81.44 0.96
N GLU A 143 -13.70 81.76 0.07
CA GLU A 143 -12.72 80.82 -0.45
C GLU A 143 -11.74 80.37 0.64
N SER A 144 -11.27 81.28 1.48
CA SER A 144 -10.46 80.97 2.67
C SER A 144 -11.17 80.02 3.62
N GLU A 145 -12.44 80.26 3.94
CA GLU A 145 -13.25 79.38 4.78
C GLU A 145 -13.45 77.99 4.15
N ALA A 146 -13.64 77.93 2.83
CA ALA A 146 -13.78 76.66 2.09
C ALA A 146 -12.46 75.87 2.06
N LEU A 147 -11.34 76.54 1.82
CA LEU A 147 -10.01 75.94 1.86
C LEU A 147 -9.67 75.44 3.25
N HIS A 148 -9.96 76.21 4.30
CA HIS A 148 -9.73 75.79 5.68
C HIS A 148 -10.55 74.53 6.04
N LYS A 149 -11.82 74.46 5.64
CA LYS A 149 -12.64 73.25 5.82
C LYS A 149 -12.04 72.03 5.10
N ARG A 150 -11.60 72.21 3.86
CA ARG A 150 -10.94 71.13 3.10
C ARG A 150 -9.65 70.68 3.76
N GLU A 151 -8.86 71.62 4.27
CA GLU A 151 -7.60 71.36 4.97
C GLU A 151 -7.83 70.53 6.25
N VAL A 152 -8.86 70.87 7.04
CA VAL A 152 -9.25 70.10 8.22
C VAL A 152 -9.68 68.68 7.83
N GLN A 153 -10.52 68.53 6.80
CA GLN A 153 -10.95 67.21 6.32
C GLN A 153 -9.78 66.35 5.83
N LEU A 154 -8.81 66.96 5.14
CA LEU A 154 -7.60 66.25 4.71
C LEU A 154 -6.77 65.79 5.91
N ARG A 155 -6.59 66.65 6.93
CA ARG A 155 -5.90 66.26 8.17
C ARG A 155 -6.60 65.13 8.91
N GLU A 156 -7.93 65.15 8.98
CA GLU A 156 -8.72 64.07 9.58
C GLU A 156 -8.57 62.76 8.80
N ARG A 157 -8.62 62.82 7.46
CA ARG A 157 -8.41 61.66 6.60
C ARG A 157 -7.00 61.09 6.75
N GLU A 158 -5.99 61.94 6.80
CA GLU A 158 -4.60 61.52 6.99
C GLU A 158 -4.40 60.84 8.35
N ARG A 159 -4.99 61.40 9.41
CA ARG A 159 -4.97 60.77 10.74
C ARG A 159 -5.63 59.39 10.71
N ALA A 160 -6.81 59.28 10.12
CA ALA A 160 -7.51 58.00 10.01
C ALA A 160 -6.73 56.96 9.20
N LEU A 161 -6.02 57.38 8.15
CA LEU A 161 -5.14 56.49 7.38
C LEU A 161 -3.96 56.00 8.21
N ARG A 162 -3.29 56.88 8.97
CA ARG A 162 -2.19 56.47 9.87
C ARG A 162 -2.64 55.48 10.94
N ASP A 163 -3.84 55.67 11.49
CA ASP A 163 -4.39 54.74 12.49
C ASP A 163 -4.77 53.38 11.87
N ALA A 164 -5.32 53.39 10.65
CA ALA A 164 -5.61 52.16 9.90
C ALA A 164 -4.34 51.39 9.52
N GLU A 165 -3.28 52.09 9.12
CA GLU A 165 -1.98 51.49 8.79
C GLU A 165 -1.34 50.82 10.01
N LYS A 166 -1.35 51.48 11.17
CA LYS A 166 -0.89 50.88 12.43
C LYS A 166 -1.68 49.62 12.78
N LEU A 167 -3.01 49.66 12.64
CA LEU A 167 -3.85 48.51 12.91
C LEU A 167 -3.55 47.36 11.94
N SER A 168 -3.37 47.66 10.64
CA SER A 168 -2.95 46.68 9.63
C SER A 168 -1.64 46.02 10.03
N HIS A 169 -0.61 46.80 10.35
CA HIS A 169 0.69 46.29 10.76
C HIS A 169 0.61 45.38 11.99
N THR A 170 -0.17 45.78 13.00
CA THR A 170 -0.39 44.91 14.18
C THR A 170 -1.11 43.62 13.82
N THR A 171 -2.04 43.67 12.87
CA THR A 171 -2.78 42.49 12.41
C THR A 171 -1.85 41.54 11.65
N ASP A 172 -0.98 42.07 10.79
CA ASP A 172 0.00 41.29 10.03
C ASP A 172 0.96 40.54 10.95
N ILE A 173 1.47 41.21 12.01
CA ILE A 173 2.32 40.57 13.02
C ILE A 173 1.59 39.42 13.73
N ILE A 174 0.31 39.60 14.07
CA ILE A 174 -0.48 38.55 14.73
C ILE A 174 -0.71 37.37 13.79
N ILE A 175 -1.05 37.64 12.53
CA ILE A 175 -1.25 36.61 11.51
C ILE A 175 0.04 35.81 11.33
N ASP A 176 1.18 36.48 11.16
CA ASP A 176 2.48 35.83 10.99
C ASP A 176 2.83 34.91 12.16
N LYS A 177 2.61 35.36 13.40
CA LYS A 177 2.79 34.54 14.60
C LYS A 177 1.86 33.32 14.64
N VAL A 178 0.58 33.50 14.33
CA VAL A 178 -0.40 32.40 14.34
C VAL A 178 -0.07 31.37 13.27
N VAL A 179 0.26 31.83 12.06
CA VAL A 179 0.65 30.94 10.95
C VAL A 179 1.92 30.19 11.28
N THR A 180 2.95 30.87 11.80
CA THR A 180 4.22 30.25 12.19
C THR A 180 4.01 29.18 13.26
N GLN A 181 3.24 29.49 14.31
CA GLN A 181 2.93 28.53 15.37
C GLN A 181 2.14 27.32 14.85
N GLU A 182 1.15 27.54 13.97
CA GLU A 182 0.37 26.45 13.38
C GLU A 182 1.24 25.53 12.49
N VAL A 183 2.18 26.12 11.73
CA VAL A 183 3.15 25.35 10.94
C VAL A 183 4.07 24.54 11.85
N GLU A 184 4.62 25.14 12.91
CA GLU A 184 5.44 24.44 13.89
C GLU A 184 4.70 23.28 14.55
N ASN A 185 3.45 23.51 14.99
CA ASN A 185 2.62 22.48 15.61
C ASN A 185 2.36 21.30 14.66
N ARG A 186 2.06 21.59 13.38
CA ARG A 186 1.85 20.54 12.37
C ARG A 186 3.14 19.77 12.08
N CYS A 187 4.25 20.47 11.95
CA CYS A 187 5.56 19.85 11.76
C CYS A 187 5.90 18.93 12.94
N GLN A 188 5.68 19.39 14.17
CA GLN A 188 5.93 18.59 15.37
C GLN A 188 5.03 17.35 15.42
N ALA A 189 3.72 17.49 15.17
CA ALA A 189 2.79 16.36 15.16
C ALA A 189 3.19 15.30 14.13
N ILE A 190 3.64 15.73 12.94
CA ILE A 190 4.13 14.82 11.90
C ILE A 190 5.40 14.09 12.38
N VAL A 191 6.35 14.82 12.98
CA VAL A 191 7.58 14.22 13.51
C VAL A 191 7.27 13.17 14.58
N GLU A 192 6.40 13.50 15.53
CA GLU A 192 5.97 12.57 16.60
C GLU A 192 5.28 11.32 16.04
N GLU A 193 4.43 11.47 15.02
CA GLU A 193 3.78 10.33 14.34
C GLU A 193 4.82 9.41 13.67
N TYR A 194 5.80 9.99 12.97
CA TYR A 194 6.87 9.20 12.35
C TYR A 194 7.78 8.54 13.38
N GLU A 195 8.11 9.23 14.48
CA GLU A 195 8.90 8.67 15.57
C GLU A 195 8.18 7.48 16.23
N GLN A 196 6.87 7.59 16.46
CA GLN A 196 6.06 6.49 16.96
C GLN A 196 6.07 5.30 15.99
N LYS A 197 5.83 5.53 14.68
CA LYS A 197 5.86 4.46 13.67
C LYS A 197 7.22 3.79 13.57
N LEU A 198 8.31 4.56 13.68
CA LEU A 198 9.66 4.02 13.71
C LEU A 198 9.87 3.12 14.94
N GLY A 199 9.42 3.56 16.12
CA GLY A 199 9.47 2.76 17.35
C GLY A 199 8.67 1.45 17.25
N GLU A 200 7.46 1.49 16.68
CA GLU A 200 6.64 0.29 16.45
C GLU A 200 7.32 -0.70 15.48
N LEU A 201 7.88 -0.19 14.38
CA LEU A 201 8.62 -1.02 13.42
C LEU A 201 9.88 -1.64 14.04
N GLU A 202 10.61 -0.88 14.84
CA GLU A 202 11.79 -1.38 15.57
C GLU A 202 11.41 -2.48 16.56
N GLU A 203 10.30 -2.32 17.28
CA GLU A 203 9.80 -3.35 18.20
C GLU A 203 9.39 -4.63 17.47
N ILE A 204 8.73 -4.50 16.31
CA ILE A 204 8.37 -5.64 15.45
C ILE A 204 9.62 -6.36 14.96
N ILE A 205 10.62 -5.62 14.47
CA ILE A 205 11.91 -6.18 14.04
C ILE A 205 12.55 -6.92 15.21
N HIS A 206 12.61 -6.31 16.39
CA HIS A 206 13.21 -6.91 17.57
C HIS A 206 12.50 -8.21 18.00
N LYS A 207 11.16 -8.23 17.98
CA LYS A 207 10.35 -9.44 18.23
C LYS A 207 10.64 -10.53 17.20
N LYS A 208 10.68 -10.19 15.91
CA LYS A 208 10.97 -11.13 14.83
C LYS A 208 12.39 -11.69 14.90
N THR A 209 13.38 -10.87 15.25
CA THR A 209 14.76 -11.32 15.46
C THR A 209 14.85 -12.30 16.63
N LYS A 210 14.13 -12.06 17.74
CA LYS A 210 14.06 -13.00 18.87
C LYS A 210 13.40 -14.33 18.47
N GLU A 211 12.30 -14.27 17.73
CA GLU A 211 11.60 -15.46 17.23
C GLU A 211 12.50 -16.27 16.28
N LEU A 212 13.23 -15.62 15.37
CA LEU A 212 14.19 -16.26 14.48
C LEU A 212 15.32 -16.96 15.24
N LYS A 213 15.85 -16.35 16.30
CA LYS A 213 16.86 -17.00 17.17
C LYS A 213 16.31 -18.27 17.82
N ARG A 214 15.10 -18.19 18.40
CA ARG A 214 14.42 -19.35 19.01
C ARG A 214 14.18 -20.47 18.00
N ILE A 215 13.73 -20.14 16.78
CA ILE A 215 13.50 -21.13 15.72
C ILE A 215 14.83 -21.76 15.30
N LYS A 216 15.90 -20.99 15.17
CA LYS A 216 17.24 -21.50 14.86
C LYS A 216 17.73 -22.48 15.92
N GLU A 217 17.61 -22.14 17.20
CA GLU A 217 17.97 -23.04 18.32
C GLU A 217 17.14 -24.34 18.31
N SER A 218 15.84 -24.24 18.03
CA SER A 218 14.98 -25.41 17.85
C SER A 218 15.41 -26.27 16.65
N PHE A 219 15.79 -25.65 15.54
CA PHE A 219 16.29 -26.35 14.36
C PHE A 219 17.59 -27.10 14.68
N ASP A 220 18.54 -26.46 15.37
CA ASP A 220 19.80 -27.09 15.77
C ASP A 220 19.56 -28.29 16.70
N THR A 221 18.56 -28.21 17.59
CA THR A 221 18.15 -29.33 18.46
C THR A 221 17.59 -30.50 17.65
N ILE A 222 16.68 -30.23 16.70
CA ILE A 222 16.11 -31.26 15.82
C ILE A 222 17.19 -31.90 14.94
N LYS A 223 18.12 -31.08 14.42
CA LYS A 223 19.25 -31.57 13.62
C LYS A 223 20.11 -32.53 14.43
N SER A 224 20.48 -32.17 15.66
CA SER A 224 21.25 -33.04 16.56
C SER A 224 20.52 -34.36 16.86
N ALA A 225 19.21 -34.30 17.14
CA ALA A 225 18.39 -35.49 17.34
C ALA A 225 18.34 -36.38 16.09
N ASN A 226 18.22 -35.78 14.89
CA ASN A 226 18.20 -36.50 13.62
C ASN A 226 19.54 -37.20 13.34
N ASP A 227 20.66 -36.53 13.60
CA ASP A 227 21.99 -37.12 13.45
C ASP A 227 22.20 -38.29 14.42
N SER A 228 21.68 -38.19 15.65
CA SER A 228 21.64 -39.31 16.61
C SER A 228 20.80 -40.48 16.11
N LEU A 229 19.60 -40.23 15.58
CA LEU A 229 18.73 -41.28 15.04
C LEU A 229 19.36 -41.98 13.82
N LYS A 230 19.99 -41.23 12.90
CA LYS A 230 20.73 -41.82 11.79
C LYS A 230 21.81 -42.77 12.27
N LYS A 231 22.59 -42.37 13.28
CA LYS A 231 23.61 -43.23 13.88
C LYS A 231 22.99 -44.50 14.47
N GLN A 232 21.91 -44.38 15.24
CA GLN A 232 21.21 -45.53 15.81
C GLN A 232 20.67 -46.49 14.74
N ILE A 233 20.11 -45.95 13.64
CA ILE A 233 19.65 -46.76 12.51
C ILE A 233 20.81 -47.53 11.88
N SER A 234 21.93 -46.85 11.61
CA SER A 234 23.12 -47.52 11.06
C SER A 234 23.67 -48.60 12.00
N ASP A 235 23.70 -48.35 13.32
CA ASP A 235 24.14 -49.33 14.30
C ASP A 235 23.20 -50.56 14.34
N LEU A 236 21.88 -50.34 14.27
CA LEU A 236 20.89 -51.43 14.19
C LEU A 236 20.98 -52.21 12.89
N GLU A 237 21.22 -51.56 11.75
CA GLU A 237 21.44 -52.24 10.47
C GLU A 237 22.67 -53.16 10.51
N ILE A 238 23.76 -52.71 11.14
CA ILE A 238 24.97 -53.53 11.35
C ILE A 238 24.66 -54.74 12.25
N GLN A 239 23.94 -54.53 13.35
CA GLN A 239 23.53 -55.62 14.23
C GLN A 239 22.62 -56.64 13.52
N ASN A 240 21.67 -56.16 12.72
CA ASN A 240 20.75 -57.03 11.98
C ASN A 240 21.50 -57.89 10.97
N LYS A 241 22.44 -57.30 10.20
CA LYS A 241 23.32 -58.06 9.29
C LYS A 241 24.12 -59.16 10.01
N LYS A 242 24.61 -58.87 11.22
CA LYS A 242 25.34 -59.86 12.04
C LYS A 242 24.43 -61.01 12.44
N LEU A 243 23.21 -60.72 12.90
CA LEU A 243 22.23 -61.74 13.27
C LEU A 243 21.78 -62.57 12.07
N GLU A 244 21.58 -61.94 10.92
CA GLU A 244 21.24 -62.61 9.66
C GLU A 244 22.34 -63.59 9.24
N THR A 245 23.61 -63.17 9.32
CA THR A 245 24.76 -64.04 9.04
C THR A 245 24.82 -65.23 10.01
N GLN A 246 24.56 -64.99 11.30
CA GLN A 246 24.51 -66.07 12.31
C GLN A 246 23.34 -67.03 12.05
N ALA A 247 22.16 -66.51 11.70
CA ALA A 247 20.99 -67.31 11.38
C ALA A 247 21.23 -68.21 10.17
N LEU A 248 21.83 -67.68 9.10
CA LEU A 248 22.24 -68.45 7.93
C LEU A 248 23.24 -69.55 8.29
N SER A 249 24.24 -69.25 9.12
CA SER A 249 25.21 -70.25 9.60
C SER A 249 24.53 -71.39 10.38
N VAL A 250 23.59 -71.07 11.27
CA VAL A 250 22.81 -72.07 12.01
C VAL A 250 21.93 -72.90 11.08
N GLN A 251 21.26 -72.28 10.10
CA GLN A 251 20.48 -72.98 9.09
C GLN A 251 21.33 -73.97 8.30
N HIS A 252 22.52 -73.57 7.85
CA HIS A 252 23.45 -74.47 7.16
C HIS A 252 23.91 -75.64 8.03
N ARG A 253 24.20 -75.39 9.32
CA ARG A 253 24.55 -76.44 10.27
C ARG A 253 23.40 -77.41 10.50
N LEU A 254 22.17 -76.89 10.61
CA LEU A 254 20.97 -77.69 10.78
C LEU A 254 20.73 -78.58 9.55
N ALA A 255 20.78 -78.02 8.34
CA ALA A 255 20.67 -78.78 7.10
C ALA A 255 21.77 -79.86 6.95
N ASN A 256 23.00 -79.58 7.42
CA ASN A 256 24.07 -80.58 7.45
C ASN A 256 23.77 -81.72 8.44
N LEU A 257 23.25 -81.40 9.62
CA LEU A 257 22.87 -82.39 10.63
C LEU A 257 21.67 -83.23 10.19
N GLU A 258 20.68 -82.62 9.54
CA GLU A 258 19.54 -83.33 8.95
C GLU A 258 20.00 -84.34 7.90
N ARG A 259 20.85 -83.92 6.96
CA ARG A 259 21.43 -84.84 5.95
C ARG A 259 22.22 -85.99 6.59
N LYS A 260 22.99 -85.72 7.66
CA LYS A 260 23.71 -86.76 8.39
C LYS A 260 22.77 -87.72 9.13
N ASN A 261 21.70 -87.20 9.73
CA ASN A 261 20.69 -87.99 10.44
C ASN A 261 19.94 -88.91 9.46
N GLU A 262 19.52 -88.39 8.31
CA GLU A 262 18.91 -89.21 7.26
C GLU A 262 19.83 -90.32 6.75
N PHE A 263 21.13 -90.04 6.60
CA PHE A 263 22.11 -91.04 6.19
C PHE A 263 22.26 -92.14 7.25
N LEU A 264 22.31 -91.79 8.54
CA LEU A 264 22.36 -92.74 9.65
C LEU A 264 21.08 -93.58 9.73
N GLN A 265 19.90 -92.98 9.58
CA GLN A 265 18.63 -93.70 9.53
C GLN A 265 18.56 -94.69 8.36
N ARG A 266 19.10 -94.34 7.19
CA ARG A 266 19.17 -95.26 6.03
C ARG A 266 20.13 -96.44 6.25
N ASN A 267 21.20 -96.26 7.03
CA ASN A 267 22.22 -97.29 7.29
C ASN A 267 22.00 -98.09 8.60
N SER A 268 21.06 -97.69 9.45
CA SER A 268 20.71 -98.41 10.68
C SER A 268 19.92 -99.69 10.39
N LYS A 269 20.19 -100.77 11.14
CA LYS A 269 19.51 -102.08 11.04
C LYS A 269 18.03 -101.93 11.45
N PRO A 270 17.10 -102.74 10.92
CA PRO A 270 15.66 -102.58 11.15
C PRO A 270 15.25 -102.63 12.63
N GLU A 271 15.96 -103.38 13.49
CA GLU A 271 15.71 -103.48 14.93
C GLU A 271 16.06 -102.19 15.71
N ASP A 272 17.09 -101.46 15.28
CA ASP A 272 17.49 -100.19 15.91
C ASP A 272 16.56 -99.02 15.54
N ARG A 273 15.86 -99.12 14.39
CA ARG A 273 14.92 -98.09 13.91
C ARG A 273 13.62 -98.01 14.71
N GLU A 274 13.21 -99.10 15.35
CA GLU A 274 11.99 -99.13 16.19
C GLU A 274 12.24 -98.54 17.58
N MET A 275 13.39 -98.83 18.21
CA MET A 275 13.79 -98.24 19.49
C MET A 275 14.02 -96.72 19.41
N GLU A 276 14.55 -96.21 18.29
CA GLU A 276 14.84 -94.79 18.12
C GLU A 276 13.57 -93.95 17.86
N LYS A 277 12.58 -94.51 17.14
CA LYS A 277 11.24 -93.90 16.97
C LYS A 277 10.48 -93.80 18.29
N GLU A 278 10.59 -94.83 19.15
CA GLU A 278 9.94 -94.85 20.46
C GLU A 278 10.60 -93.86 21.45
N ARG A 279 11.92 -93.65 21.33
CA ARG A 279 12.67 -92.67 22.13
C ARG A 279 12.42 -91.22 21.70
N ASN A 280 12.35 -90.94 20.38
CA ASN A 280 12.07 -89.60 19.88
C ASN A 280 10.63 -89.14 20.19
N ASN A 281 9.65 -90.05 20.19
CA ASN A 281 8.28 -89.76 20.61
C ASN A 281 8.15 -89.41 22.10
N LYS A 282 9.07 -89.87 22.96
CA LYS A 282 9.06 -89.53 24.39
C LYS A 282 9.67 -88.15 24.69
N LEU A 283 10.53 -87.61 23.82
CA LEU A 283 11.20 -86.32 24.01
C LEU A 283 10.39 -85.12 23.46
N THR A 284 9.52 -85.33 22.48
CA THR A 284 8.65 -84.28 21.90
C THR A 284 7.45 -83.91 22.77
N LEU A 285 7.12 -84.69 23.79
CA LEU A 285 5.97 -84.45 24.66
C LEU A 285 6.20 -83.40 25.77
N HIS A 286 7.43 -82.91 25.96
CA HIS A 286 7.75 -81.96 27.05
C HIS A 286 8.27 -80.58 26.61
N GLY A 287 8.24 -80.28 25.31
CA GLY A 287 8.53 -78.94 24.80
C GLY A 287 7.24 -78.22 24.42
N LYS A 288 6.64 -77.47 25.35
CA LYS A 288 5.68 -76.41 24.99
C LYS A 288 6.43 -75.34 24.18
N ASN A 289 6.48 -75.51 22.87
CA ASN A 289 6.84 -74.45 21.95
C ASN A 289 5.53 -73.91 21.37
N GLU A 290 5.22 -72.70 21.80
CA GLU A 290 4.23 -71.81 21.19
C GLU A 290 4.45 -71.76 19.68
N THR A 291 3.47 -72.23 18.93
CA THR A 291 3.35 -71.95 17.51
C THR A 291 2.88 -70.51 17.31
N VAL A 292 3.80 -69.55 17.44
CA VAL A 292 3.60 -68.22 16.85
C VAL A 292 4.03 -68.28 15.39
N THR A 293 3.24 -69.00 14.57
CA THR A 293 3.24 -68.79 13.13
C THR A 293 2.19 -67.73 12.81
N LYS A 294 2.52 -66.47 13.11
CA LYS A 294 1.86 -65.35 12.44
C LYS A 294 2.52 -65.20 11.08
N SER A 295 1.90 -65.82 10.07
CA SER A 295 2.08 -65.43 8.68
C SER A 295 1.84 -63.92 8.58
N VAL A 296 2.89 -63.14 8.34
CA VAL A 296 2.75 -61.75 7.95
C VAL A 296 2.22 -61.77 6.52
N SER A 297 0.89 -61.72 6.38
CA SER A 297 0.29 -61.33 5.13
C SER A 297 0.75 -59.91 4.84
N PHE A 298 1.41 -59.70 3.71
CA PHE A 298 1.57 -58.37 3.13
C PHE A 298 0.17 -57.92 2.67
N SER A 299 -0.65 -57.48 3.63
CA SER A 299 -1.89 -56.79 3.35
C SER A 299 -1.48 -55.50 2.67
N GLN A 300 -1.79 -55.36 1.38
CA GLN A 300 -1.78 -54.07 0.71
C GLN A 300 -2.45 -53.07 1.65
N ASN A 301 -1.69 -52.05 2.04
CA ASN A 301 -2.11 -51.01 2.96
C ASN A 301 -3.54 -50.58 2.59
N LYS A 302 -4.53 -50.91 3.44
CA LYS A 302 -5.73 -50.10 3.55
C LYS A 302 -5.23 -48.74 4.01
N VAL A 303 -4.85 -47.89 3.06
CA VAL A 303 -4.52 -46.50 3.33
C VAL A 303 -5.72 -45.97 4.09
N ASN A 304 -5.50 -45.52 5.32
CA ASN A 304 -6.59 -45.12 6.18
C ASN A 304 -7.13 -43.78 5.65
N PHE A 305 -8.03 -43.84 4.66
CA PHE A 305 -8.60 -42.68 3.97
C PHE A 305 -9.24 -41.69 4.96
N SER A 306 -9.73 -42.19 6.11
CA SER A 306 -10.23 -41.36 7.20
C SER A 306 -9.18 -40.36 7.70
N GLY A 307 -7.93 -40.78 7.91
CA GLY A 307 -6.87 -39.89 8.38
C GLY A 307 -6.45 -38.87 7.32
N ILE A 308 -6.48 -39.25 6.04
CA ILE A 308 -6.20 -38.32 4.93
C ILE A 308 -7.27 -37.22 4.86
N PHE A 309 -8.54 -37.57 5.04
CA PHE A 309 -9.63 -36.60 5.05
C PHE A 309 -9.59 -35.68 6.28
N GLU A 310 -9.17 -36.17 7.45
CA GLU A 310 -8.95 -35.32 8.63
C GLU A 310 -7.81 -34.33 8.40
N VAL A 311 -6.69 -34.78 7.83
CA VAL A 311 -5.58 -33.88 7.47
C VAL A 311 -6.02 -32.86 6.42
N LEU A 312 -6.78 -33.29 5.40
CA LEU A 312 -7.32 -32.39 4.38
C LEU A 312 -8.27 -31.34 4.98
N ALA A 313 -9.14 -31.74 5.91
CA ALA A 313 -10.03 -30.82 6.61
C ALA A 313 -9.23 -29.72 7.34
N VAL A 314 -8.22 -30.13 8.12
CA VAL A 314 -7.35 -29.21 8.86
C VAL A 314 -6.59 -28.27 7.91
N LEU A 315 -6.09 -28.78 6.79
CA LEU A 315 -5.37 -27.97 5.80
C LEU A 315 -6.28 -26.94 5.12
N LEU A 316 -7.53 -27.31 4.80
CA LEU A 316 -8.51 -26.40 4.21
C LEU A 316 -8.92 -25.29 5.18
N ASP A 317 -9.15 -25.65 6.45
CA ASP A 317 -9.45 -24.68 7.50
C ASP A 317 -8.28 -23.72 7.72
N TRP A 318 -7.07 -24.26 7.89
CA TRP A 318 -5.85 -23.45 8.07
C TRP A 318 -5.60 -22.51 6.89
N THR A 319 -5.75 -23.01 5.65
CA THR A 319 -5.56 -22.18 4.45
C THR A 319 -6.61 -21.06 4.40
N SER A 320 -7.84 -21.36 4.78
CA SER A 320 -8.91 -20.38 4.82
C SER A 320 -8.62 -19.28 5.84
N GLU A 321 -8.22 -19.64 7.06
CA GLU A 321 -7.92 -18.70 8.14
C GLU A 321 -6.66 -17.87 7.88
N VAL A 322 -5.57 -18.50 7.46
CA VAL A 322 -4.27 -17.84 7.35
C VAL A 322 -4.13 -17.01 6.08
N HIS A 323 -4.73 -17.44 4.97
CA HIS A 323 -4.49 -16.86 3.65
C HIS A 323 -5.72 -16.22 3.00
N LEU A 324 -6.93 -16.77 3.18
CA LEU A 324 -8.11 -16.29 2.45
C LEU A 324 -8.98 -15.31 3.25
N GLN A 325 -8.98 -15.38 4.58
CA GLN A 325 -9.72 -14.45 5.45
C GLN A 325 -9.03 -13.10 5.62
N LYS A 326 -7.71 -13.04 5.38
CA LYS A 326 -6.97 -11.77 5.41
C LYS A 326 -7.27 -10.97 4.16
N MET A 327 -7.46 -9.65 4.31
CA MET A 327 -7.66 -8.78 3.16
C MET A 327 -6.43 -8.85 2.22
N PRO A 328 -6.63 -8.91 0.90
CA PRO A 328 -5.54 -8.82 -0.06
C PRO A 328 -4.76 -7.52 0.16
N THR A 329 -3.44 -7.62 0.20
CA THR A 329 -2.53 -6.49 0.33
C THR A 329 -2.01 -6.09 -1.05
N PHE A 330 -1.96 -4.80 -1.28
CA PHE A 330 -1.52 -4.20 -2.54
C PHE A 330 -0.20 -3.46 -2.31
N GLN A 331 0.65 -3.38 -3.32
CA GLN A 331 1.85 -2.55 -3.21
C GLN A 331 1.47 -1.08 -3.07
N ASP A 332 2.04 -0.40 -2.08
CA ASP A 332 1.97 1.06 -1.95
C ASP A 332 2.84 1.69 -3.03
N SER A 333 2.22 2.09 -4.15
CA SER A 333 2.87 2.93 -5.14
C SER A 333 2.68 4.41 -4.77
N PRO A 334 3.75 5.23 -4.75
CA PRO A 334 3.67 6.67 -4.49
C PRO A 334 2.96 7.46 -5.60
N GLN A 335 2.61 6.84 -6.74
CA GLN A 335 1.79 7.46 -7.78
C GLN A 335 0.31 7.06 -7.61
N GLY A 336 -0.48 8.01 -7.11
CA GLY A 336 -1.83 7.80 -6.60
C GLY A 336 -2.86 7.13 -7.53
N ARG A 337 -3.74 6.36 -6.88
CA ARG A 337 -5.18 6.06 -7.14
C ARG A 337 -5.72 5.77 -8.55
N LEU A 338 -4.92 5.69 -9.62
CA LEU A 338 -5.43 5.41 -10.97
C LEU A 338 -4.65 4.35 -11.75
N GLN A 339 -3.63 3.72 -11.17
CA GLN A 339 -2.93 2.60 -11.78
C GLN A 339 -3.40 1.30 -11.10
N GLU A 340 -3.69 0.27 -11.91
CA GLU A 340 -4.12 -1.07 -11.47
C GLU A 340 -3.35 -1.47 -10.21
N GLN A 341 -4.05 -1.58 -9.07
CA GLN A 341 -3.41 -1.93 -7.81
C GLN A 341 -2.77 -3.31 -7.97
N GLN A 342 -1.44 -3.34 -8.06
CA GLN A 342 -0.69 -4.57 -8.20
C GLN A 342 -0.62 -5.24 -6.82
N LEU A 343 -1.09 -6.49 -6.75
CA LEU A 343 -1.02 -7.30 -5.53
C LEU A 343 0.44 -7.45 -5.09
N ASP A 344 0.67 -7.44 -3.79
CA ASP A 344 1.97 -7.84 -3.25
C ASP A 344 2.26 -9.33 -3.56
N PHE A 345 3.51 -9.74 -3.36
CA PHE A 345 3.94 -11.10 -3.71
C PHE A 345 3.11 -12.20 -3.01
N PRO A 346 2.84 -12.13 -1.69
CA PRO A 346 1.96 -13.10 -1.02
C PRO A 346 0.55 -13.13 -1.58
N SER A 347 -0.07 -11.96 -1.79
CA SER A 347 -1.46 -11.88 -2.26
C SER A 347 -1.61 -12.32 -3.71
N SER A 348 -0.60 -12.05 -4.54
CA SER A 348 -0.50 -12.52 -5.92
C SER A 348 -0.40 -14.05 -6.00
N LEU A 349 0.41 -14.67 -5.11
CA LEU A 349 0.51 -16.13 -5.04
C LEU A 349 -0.84 -16.77 -4.68
N VAL A 350 -1.52 -16.25 -3.65
CA VAL A 350 -2.85 -16.75 -3.24
C VAL A 350 -3.87 -16.58 -4.37
N HIS A 351 -3.86 -15.44 -5.06
CA HIS A 351 -4.70 -15.17 -6.22
C HIS A 351 -4.49 -16.20 -7.34
N GLU A 352 -3.24 -16.49 -7.71
CA GLU A 352 -2.90 -17.49 -8.74
C GLU A 352 -3.37 -18.90 -8.34
N LYS A 353 -3.25 -19.28 -7.07
CA LYS A 353 -3.73 -20.59 -6.60
C LYS A 353 -5.26 -20.67 -6.63
N CYS A 354 -5.97 -19.62 -6.20
CA CYS A 354 -7.43 -19.56 -6.26
C CYS A 354 -7.94 -19.66 -7.71
N LEU A 355 -7.30 -18.94 -8.64
CA LEU A 355 -7.60 -19.01 -10.08
C LEU A 355 -7.52 -20.44 -10.62
N LYS A 356 -6.53 -21.23 -10.17
CA LYS A 356 -6.31 -22.61 -10.63
C LYS A 356 -7.26 -23.61 -9.98
N ILE A 357 -7.62 -23.41 -8.72
CA ILE A 357 -8.42 -24.37 -7.96
C ILE A 357 -9.92 -24.22 -8.24
N LEU A 358 -10.43 -22.98 -8.30
CA LEU A 358 -11.87 -22.71 -8.44
C LEU A 358 -12.56 -23.42 -9.61
N PRO A 359 -11.97 -23.54 -10.82
CA PRO A 359 -12.59 -24.29 -11.91
C PRO A 359 -13.01 -25.72 -11.55
N GLY A 360 -12.16 -26.44 -10.81
CA GLY A 360 -12.45 -27.81 -10.38
C GLY A 360 -13.28 -27.92 -9.10
N MET A 361 -13.57 -26.81 -8.42
CA MET A 361 -14.33 -26.85 -7.16
C MET A 361 -15.78 -27.28 -7.35
N SER A 362 -16.38 -27.00 -8.51
CA SER A 362 -17.74 -27.45 -8.85
C SER A 362 -17.85 -28.98 -8.83
N ASP A 363 -16.92 -29.67 -9.51
CA ASP A 363 -16.84 -31.13 -9.54
C ASP A 363 -16.58 -31.70 -8.14
N ILE A 364 -15.67 -31.08 -7.37
CA ILE A 364 -15.37 -31.51 -6.00
C ILE A 364 -16.62 -31.39 -5.13
N LEU A 365 -17.33 -30.26 -5.17
CA LEU A 365 -18.54 -30.03 -4.38
C LEU A 365 -19.69 -30.98 -4.76
N SER A 366 -19.75 -31.42 -6.02
CA SER A 366 -20.74 -32.41 -6.46
C SER A 366 -20.47 -33.81 -5.88
N MET A 367 -19.20 -34.18 -5.72
CA MET A 367 -18.76 -35.49 -5.24
C MET A 367 -18.62 -35.57 -3.72
N LEU A 368 -18.28 -34.46 -3.06
CA LEU A 368 -17.99 -34.40 -1.63
C LEU A 368 -19.08 -34.98 -0.71
N PRO A 369 -20.39 -34.81 -0.99
CA PRO A 369 -21.44 -35.32 -0.13
C PRO A 369 -21.50 -36.83 0.03
N SER A 370 -21.04 -37.57 -0.99
CA SER A 370 -21.03 -39.03 -1.00
C SER A 370 -19.76 -39.62 -0.41
N VAL A 371 -18.71 -38.80 -0.20
CA VAL A 371 -17.39 -39.25 0.26
C VAL A 371 -17.25 -39.14 1.77
N ASN A 372 -17.40 -37.94 2.34
CA ASN A 372 -17.25 -37.75 3.79
C ASN A 372 -17.98 -36.48 4.27
N PRO A 373 -19.00 -36.59 5.15
CA PRO A 373 -19.72 -35.43 5.66
C PRO A 373 -18.85 -34.47 6.47
N ARG A 374 -17.73 -34.93 7.06
CA ARG A 374 -16.83 -34.08 7.84
C ARG A 374 -16.06 -33.07 7.00
N LEU A 375 -15.91 -33.31 5.70
CA LEU A 375 -15.22 -32.39 4.79
C LEU A 375 -16.12 -31.31 4.21
N GLN A 376 -17.44 -31.47 4.32
CA GLN A 376 -18.41 -30.55 3.71
C GLN A 376 -18.19 -29.11 4.21
N GLN A 377 -18.08 -28.93 5.52
CA GLN A 377 -17.90 -27.60 6.11
C GLN A 377 -16.54 -26.96 5.74
N PRO A 378 -15.37 -27.61 5.96
CA PRO A 378 -14.08 -27.06 5.55
C PRO A 378 -13.98 -26.74 4.06
N CYS A 379 -14.50 -27.61 3.19
CA CYS A 379 -14.51 -27.35 1.74
C CYS A 379 -15.40 -26.17 1.36
N LEU A 380 -16.57 -26.04 1.97
CA LEU A 380 -17.46 -24.89 1.73
C LEU A 380 -16.86 -23.59 2.25
N GLN A 381 -16.23 -23.62 3.41
CA GLN A 381 -15.53 -22.47 3.99
C GLN A 381 -14.39 -22.02 3.07
N PHE A 382 -13.56 -22.95 2.62
CA PHE A 382 -12.50 -22.68 1.66
C PHE A 382 -13.05 -22.12 0.34
N THR A 383 -14.13 -22.70 -0.19
CA THR A 383 -14.76 -22.24 -1.42
C THR A 383 -15.28 -20.81 -1.25
N TYR A 384 -16.03 -20.55 -0.17
CA TYR A 384 -16.58 -19.23 0.11
C TYR A 384 -15.49 -18.17 0.19
N TRP A 385 -14.45 -18.39 0.99
CA TRP A 385 -13.37 -17.43 1.15
C TRP A 385 -12.54 -17.27 -0.12
N SER A 386 -12.37 -18.33 -0.92
CA SER A 386 -11.75 -18.21 -2.26
C SER A 386 -12.59 -17.31 -3.18
N VAL A 387 -13.91 -17.47 -3.19
CA VAL A 387 -14.82 -16.61 -3.97
C VAL A 387 -14.76 -15.16 -3.51
N VAL A 388 -14.71 -14.91 -2.20
CA VAL A 388 -14.56 -13.58 -1.60
C VAL A 388 -13.22 -12.94 -1.98
N TYR A 389 -12.14 -13.71 -1.86
CA TYR A 389 -10.80 -13.24 -2.19
C TYR A 389 -10.68 -12.88 -3.67
N MET A 390 -11.25 -13.70 -4.56
CA MET A 390 -11.29 -13.43 -5.99
C MET A 390 -12.17 -12.23 -6.36
N GLU A 391 -13.24 -11.98 -5.61
CA GLU A 391 -14.06 -10.77 -5.79
C GLU A 391 -13.27 -9.48 -5.59
N GLN A 392 -12.33 -9.50 -4.65
CA GLN A 392 -11.53 -8.33 -4.27
C GLN A 392 -10.29 -8.15 -5.16
N THR A 393 -9.77 -9.23 -5.73
CA THR A 393 -8.49 -9.21 -6.47
C THR A 393 -8.65 -9.19 -7.98
N VAL A 394 -9.78 -9.66 -8.53
CA VAL A 394 -9.97 -9.78 -9.99
C VAL A 394 -10.52 -8.49 -10.59
N GLN A 395 -9.79 -7.94 -11.57
CA GLN A 395 -10.15 -6.72 -12.30
C GLN A 395 -10.47 -7.01 -13.80
N GLY A 396 -11.29 -6.13 -14.41
CA GLY A 396 -11.50 -6.08 -15.85
C GLY A 396 -11.88 -7.41 -16.51
N SER A 397 -11.11 -7.81 -17.53
CA SER A 397 -11.38 -8.97 -18.40
C SER A 397 -11.35 -10.32 -17.68
N GLN A 398 -10.52 -10.47 -16.64
CA GLN A 398 -10.48 -11.70 -15.83
C GLN A 398 -11.78 -11.92 -15.05
N ARG A 399 -12.47 -10.83 -14.67
CA ARG A 399 -13.76 -10.91 -13.96
C ARG A 399 -14.81 -11.59 -14.81
N THR A 400 -14.82 -11.28 -16.11
CA THR A 400 -15.71 -11.88 -17.09
C THR A 400 -15.37 -13.36 -17.34
N ALA A 401 -14.08 -13.69 -17.43
CA ALA A 401 -13.63 -15.08 -17.64
C ALA A 401 -14.06 -16.01 -16.49
N LEU A 402 -13.97 -15.55 -15.24
CA LEU A 402 -14.36 -16.34 -14.07
C LEU A 402 -15.86 -16.36 -13.79
N ALA A 403 -16.65 -15.50 -14.44
CA ALA A 403 -18.08 -15.39 -14.15
C ALA A 403 -18.83 -16.71 -14.37
N SER A 404 -18.48 -17.44 -15.44
CA SER A 404 -19.05 -18.76 -15.73
C SER A 404 -18.70 -19.80 -14.66
N THR A 405 -17.42 -19.87 -14.27
CA THR A 405 -16.95 -20.77 -13.21
C THR A 405 -17.64 -20.51 -11.88
N LEU A 406 -17.71 -19.25 -11.46
CA LEU A 406 -18.39 -18.88 -10.21
C LEU A 406 -19.87 -19.24 -10.28
N ARG A 407 -20.55 -18.94 -11.40
CA ARG A 407 -21.95 -19.31 -11.59
C ARG A 407 -22.16 -20.81 -11.48
N HIS A 408 -21.30 -21.61 -12.10
CA HIS A 408 -21.38 -23.07 -12.06
C HIS A 408 -21.24 -23.61 -10.62
N ILE A 409 -20.32 -23.06 -9.82
CA ILE A 409 -20.20 -23.39 -8.38
C ILE A 409 -21.51 -23.07 -7.64
N GLY A 410 -22.09 -21.90 -7.88
CA GLY A 410 -23.37 -21.51 -7.27
C GLY A 410 -24.53 -22.42 -7.66
N GLU A 411 -24.59 -22.85 -8.91
CA GLU A 411 -25.60 -23.79 -9.40
C GLU A 411 -25.45 -25.17 -8.75
N GLU A 412 -24.24 -25.71 -8.63
CA GLU A 412 -24.00 -27.00 -7.97
C GLU A 412 -24.39 -27.00 -6.49
N LEU A 413 -24.21 -25.88 -5.79
CA LEU A 413 -24.63 -25.74 -4.39
C LEU A 413 -26.14 -25.56 -4.22
N TYR A 414 -26.82 -25.00 -5.23
CA TYR A 414 -28.27 -24.79 -5.22
C TYR A 414 -29.07 -26.01 -5.69
N LYS A 415 -28.49 -26.87 -6.53
CA LYS A 415 -29.16 -28.08 -7.04
C LYS A 415 -29.49 -29.07 -5.91
N PRO A 416 -30.75 -29.54 -5.80
CA PRO A 416 -31.08 -30.70 -4.97
C PRO A 416 -30.44 -31.96 -5.58
N GLN A 417 -29.57 -32.64 -4.83
CA GLN A 417 -28.91 -33.86 -5.27
C GLN A 417 -29.89 -35.06 -5.13
N VAL A 418 -30.07 -35.81 -6.22
CA VAL A 418 -30.84 -37.06 -6.19
C VAL A 418 -29.85 -38.20 -5.97
N SER A 419 -29.83 -38.78 -4.78
CA SER A 419 -28.99 -39.95 -4.50
C SER A 419 -29.47 -41.13 -5.34
N LYS A 420 -28.65 -41.56 -6.31
CA LYS A 420 -28.84 -42.86 -6.97
C LYS A 420 -28.25 -43.92 -6.06
N ILE A 421 -29.10 -44.54 -5.27
CA ILE A 421 -28.75 -45.77 -4.54
C ILE A 421 -28.48 -46.85 -5.59
N SER A 422 -27.30 -47.46 -5.52
CA SER A 422 -26.90 -48.59 -6.37
C SER A 422 -27.85 -49.76 -6.13
N GLU A 423 -28.61 -50.14 -7.15
CA GLU A 423 -29.51 -51.30 -7.14
C GLU A 423 -28.70 -52.61 -7.08
N GLU A 424 -28.77 -53.30 -5.94
CA GLU A 424 -28.86 -54.76 -5.94
C GLU A 424 -29.99 -55.17 -5.00
N GLY A 425 -31.08 -55.70 -5.58
CA GLY A 425 -32.02 -56.58 -4.88
C GLY A 425 -33.37 -56.00 -4.43
N VAL A 426 -34.39 -56.29 -5.25
CA VAL A 426 -35.81 -56.52 -4.90
C VAL A 426 -36.64 -55.31 -4.47
N GLY A 427 -37.68 -55.05 -5.28
CA GLY A 427 -38.53 -53.87 -5.19
C GLY A 427 -39.47 -53.82 -3.98
N LEU A 428 -39.59 -52.62 -3.44
CA LEU A 428 -40.84 -52.04 -2.96
C LEU A 428 -40.69 -50.51 -3.07
N LYS A 429 -41.76 -49.83 -3.49
CA LYS A 429 -41.85 -48.38 -3.73
C LYS A 429 -41.02 -47.57 -2.71
N SER A 430 -39.92 -46.96 -3.14
CA SER A 430 -39.21 -45.98 -2.33
C SER A 430 -39.16 -44.68 -3.11
N ASP A 431 -39.80 -43.65 -2.55
CA ASP A 431 -39.63 -42.26 -2.93
C ASP A 431 -38.17 -42.00 -3.26
N LYS A 432 -37.92 -41.36 -4.42
CA LYS A 432 -36.65 -40.71 -4.68
C LYS A 432 -36.53 -39.59 -3.64
N GLN A 433 -36.02 -39.90 -2.46
CA GLN A 433 -35.78 -38.93 -1.42
C GLN A 433 -34.76 -37.93 -1.99
N LYS A 434 -35.23 -36.75 -2.36
CA LYS A 434 -34.37 -35.59 -2.63
C LYS A 434 -33.63 -35.35 -1.32
N VAL A 435 -32.34 -35.64 -1.30
CA VAL A 435 -31.50 -35.32 -0.15
C VAL A 435 -31.00 -33.91 -0.42
N ASP A 436 -31.50 -32.95 0.35
CA ASP A 436 -30.99 -31.60 0.30
C ASP A 436 -29.70 -31.53 1.13
N ILE A 437 -28.57 -31.50 0.44
CA ILE A 437 -27.27 -31.73 1.08
C ILE A 437 -26.64 -30.44 1.59
N TYR A 438 -26.73 -29.35 0.81
CA TYR A 438 -26.06 -28.08 1.11
C TYR A 438 -27.06 -27.01 1.56
N PHE A 439 -27.84 -26.47 0.63
CA PHE A 439 -28.76 -25.35 0.90
C PHE A 439 -29.85 -25.69 1.94
N HIS A 440 -30.32 -26.95 1.99
CA HIS A 440 -31.21 -27.42 3.06
C HIS A 440 -30.56 -28.50 3.96
N SER A 441 -29.25 -28.43 4.16
CA SER A 441 -28.52 -29.33 5.07
C SER A 441 -29.10 -29.28 6.50
N PRO A 442 -29.14 -30.39 7.25
CA PRO A 442 -29.45 -30.34 8.67
C PRO A 442 -28.36 -29.58 9.47
N ASN A 443 -27.15 -29.43 8.92
CA ASN A 443 -26.08 -28.65 9.55
C ASN A 443 -26.21 -27.15 9.21
N ILE A 444 -26.40 -26.34 10.25
CA ILE A 444 -26.54 -24.88 10.14
C ILE A 444 -25.35 -24.20 9.47
N ALA A 445 -24.12 -24.56 9.82
CA ALA A 445 -22.91 -23.95 9.26
C ALA A 445 -22.82 -24.23 7.75
N VAL A 446 -23.15 -25.46 7.34
CA VAL A 446 -23.23 -25.86 5.92
C VAL A 446 -24.33 -25.09 5.19
N ARG A 447 -25.51 -24.90 5.79
CA ARG A 447 -26.59 -24.08 5.21
C ARG A 447 -26.18 -22.63 5.02
N ILE A 448 -25.59 -22.00 6.04
CA ILE A 448 -25.15 -20.60 5.97
C ILE A 448 -24.05 -20.43 4.93
N LEU A 449 -23.01 -21.27 4.94
CA LEU A 449 -21.89 -21.16 4.00
C LEU A 449 -22.32 -21.40 2.55
N SER A 450 -23.15 -22.43 2.30
CA SER A 450 -23.68 -22.69 0.96
C SER A 450 -24.56 -21.53 0.49
N SER A 451 -25.45 -21.02 1.34
CA SER A 451 -26.27 -19.84 1.08
C SER A 451 -25.47 -18.59 0.71
N LEU A 452 -24.43 -18.27 1.49
CA LEU A 452 -23.57 -17.12 1.23
C LEU A 452 -22.76 -17.29 -0.06
N THR A 453 -22.29 -18.50 -0.32
CA THR A 453 -21.55 -18.82 -1.55
C THR A 453 -22.46 -18.69 -2.77
N ILE A 454 -23.68 -19.23 -2.71
CA ILE A 454 -24.71 -19.10 -3.76
C ILE A 454 -25.03 -17.62 -4.01
N LEU A 455 -25.20 -16.81 -2.95
CA LEU A 455 -25.45 -15.38 -3.10
C LEU A 455 -24.30 -14.67 -3.81
N LYS A 456 -23.04 -14.95 -3.46
CA LYS A 456 -21.88 -14.30 -4.08
C LYS A 456 -21.63 -14.74 -5.51
N THR A 457 -22.02 -15.96 -5.85
CA THR A 457 -21.80 -16.55 -7.19
C THR A 457 -22.94 -16.26 -8.15
N LEU A 458 -24.20 -16.37 -7.72
CA LEU A 458 -25.38 -16.22 -8.58
C LEU A 458 -25.94 -14.78 -8.66
N ALA A 459 -25.66 -13.90 -7.69
CA ALA A 459 -26.10 -12.50 -7.76
C ALA A 459 -25.48 -11.70 -8.94
N ARG A 460 -24.56 -12.31 -9.69
CA ARG A 460 -23.84 -11.70 -10.82
C ARG A 460 -24.51 -11.93 -12.18
N GLY A 461 -25.61 -12.68 -12.26
CA GLY A 461 -26.39 -12.89 -13.50
C GLY A 461 -27.89 -12.76 -13.27
N GLN A 462 -28.44 -11.58 -13.61
CA GLN A 462 -29.84 -11.09 -13.60
C GLN A 462 -31.05 -11.97 -13.23
N ALA A 463 -32.05 -11.25 -12.68
CA ALA A 463 -33.51 -11.45 -12.62
C ALA A 463 -34.16 -12.36 -11.55
N ASP A 464 -33.62 -13.53 -11.21
CA ASP A 464 -34.28 -14.43 -10.21
C ASP A 464 -33.82 -14.23 -8.74
N VAL A 465 -33.05 -13.16 -8.50
CA VAL A 465 -32.46 -12.84 -7.19
C VAL A 465 -33.52 -12.43 -6.14
N SER A 466 -34.71 -11.98 -6.57
CA SER A 466 -35.79 -11.50 -5.70
C SER A 466 -36.36 -12.61 -4.81
N ASN A 467 -36.63 -13.78 -5.41
CA ASN A 467 -37.17 -14.94 -4.69
C ASN A 467 -36.10 -15.62 -3.82
N LEU A 468 -34.85 -15.67 -4.28
CA LEU A 468 -33.73 -16.18 -3.48
C LEU A 468 -33.47 -15.27 -2.26
N ARG A 469 -33.38 -13.95 -2.44
CA ARG A 469 -33.17 -13.00 -1.34
C ARG A 469 -34.32 -13.02 -0.32
N GLY A 470 -35.56 -13.24 -0.77
CA GLY A 470 -36.72 -13.38 0.11
C GLY A 470 -36.66 -14.65 0.96
N SER A 471 -36.39 -15.80 0.34
CA SER A 471 -36.25 -17.09 1.04
C SER A 471 -35.06 -17.09 2.03
N LEU A 472 -33.94 -16.47 1.63
CA LEU A 472 -32.74 -16.35 2.46
C LEU A 472 -32.87 -15.34 3.61
N ARG A 473 -33.55 -14.21 3.41
CA ARG A 473 -33.90 -13.31 4.51
C ARG A 473 -34.84 -14.00 5.50
N GLY A 474 -35.79 -14.80 5.03
CA GLY A 474 -36.64 -15.64 5.88
C GLY A 474 -35.81 -16.61 6.73
N ALA A 475 -34.92 -17.39 6.11
CA ALA A 475 -34.10 -18.37 6.82
C ALA A 475 -33.13 -17.76 7.84
N ILE A 476 -32.44 -16.67 7.49
CA ILE A 476 -31.45 -16.01 8.37
C ILE A 476 -32.13 -15.23 9.51
N ILE A 477 -33.28 -14.60 9.26
CA ILE A 477 -34.02 -13.84 10.28
C ILE A 477 -34.72 -14.78 11.27
N TYR A 478 -35.26 -15.91 10.80
CA TYR A 478 -35.89 -16.90 11.71
C TYR A 478 -34.86 -17.48 12.70
N GLU A 479 -33.61 -17.67 12.27
CA GLU A 479 -32.54 -18.28 13.08
C GLU A 479 -31.76 -17.29 13.96
N THR A 480 -31.90 -15.97 13.77
CA THR A 480 -31.36 -14.97 14.72
C THR A 480 -32.34 -14.63 15.85
N CYS A 481 -33.60 -15.09 15.73
CA CYS A 481 -34.68 -14.83 16.68
C CYS A 481 -35.16 -16.07 17.46
N THR A 482 -34.57 -17.26 17.21
CA THR A 482 -34.77 -18.50 17.97
C THR A 482 -33.43 -18.99 18.50
#